data_AF-A0A0X8L4T3-F1
#
_entry.id   AF-A0A0X8L4T3-F1
#
_cell.length_a   1.000
_cell.length_b   1.000
_cell.length_c   1.000
_cell.angle_alpha   90.00
_cell.angle_beta   90.00
_cell.angle_gamma   90.00
#
_symmetry.space_group_name_H-M   'P 1'
#
loop_
_entity.id
_entity.type
_entity.pdbx_description
1 polymer ?
#
loop_
_entity_poly.entity_id
_entity_poly.type
_entity_poly.pdbx_seq_one_letter_code
_entity_poly.pdbx_strand_id
1 'polypeptide(L)' 'MLNLGEIDLFLQDGKTQMMVKGSASDTLNLDSTHIDNVANGEWSRPVESQVDGVMYRVSEHSATRAELIVRGVQLIVH' A
#
# COMPACT_ATOMS: atom_id res chain seq x y z
N MET A 1 5.45 1.10 20.19
CA MET A 1 5.49 0.89 18.73
C MET A 1 4.09 1.00 18.21
N LEU A 2 3.88 1.71 17.11
CA LEU A 2 2.64 1.67 16.35
C LEU A 2 2.88 0.66 15.21
N ASN A 3 2.49 -0.60 15.38
CA ASN A 3 2.58 -1.61 14.32
C ASN A 3 1.33 -1.47 13.44
N LEU A 4 1.41 -0.65 12.39
CA LEU A 4 0.32 -0.48 11.41
C LEU A 4 0.44 -1.43 10.20
N GLY A 5 1.42 -2.35 10.22
CA GLY A 5 1.56 -3.38 9.21
C GLY A 5 2.13 -4.67 9.79
N GLU A 6 1.50 -5.77 9.42
CA GLU A 6 1.92 -7.14 9.72
C GLU A 6 1.76 -7.98 8.45
N ILE A 7 2.35 -9.18 8.46
CA ILE A 7 2.23 -10.13 7.36
C ILE A 7 0.79 -10.65 7.31
N ASP A 8 0.22 -10.71 6.10
CA ASP A 8 -1.06 -11.36 5.83
C ASP A 8 -2.27 -10.80 6.61
N LEU A 9 -2.29 -9.48 6.85
CA LEU A 9 -3.41 -8.85 7.54
C LEU A 9 -4.72 -8.86 6.74
N PHE A 10 -4.65 -8.79 5.41
CA PHE A 10 -5.80 -8.59 4.54
C PHE A 10 -5.82 -9.53 3.32
N LEU A 11 -4.65 -9.80 2.74
CA LEU A 11 -4.45 -10.79 1.70
C LEU A 11 -3.50 -11.86 2.24
N GLN A 12 -3.74 -13.14 1.98
CA GLN A 12 -2.86 -14.22 2.45
C GLN A 12 -1.82 -14.53 1.38
N ASP A 13 -0.83 -13.64 1.23
CA ASP A 13 0.15 -13.66 0.13
C ASP A 13 1.63 -13.57 0.57
N GLY A 14 1.86 -13.63 1.88
CA GLY A 14 3.17 -13.63 2.53
C GLY A 14 3.79 -12.23 2.68
N LYS A 15 3.04 -11.14 2.43
CA LYS A 15 3.58 -9.78 2.46
C LYS A 15 3.13 -8.99 3.68
N THR A 16 4.00 -8.09 4.13
CA THR A 16 3.63 -7.08 5.12
C THR A 16 2.69 -6.08 4.48
N GLN A 17 1.50 -5.90 5.06
CA GLN A 17 0.43 -5.11 4.46
C GLN A 17 0.01 -3.96 5.37
N MET A 18 -0.30 -2.82 4.77
CA MET A 18 -0.92 -1.68 5.43
C MET A 18 -2.17 -1.27 4.65
N MET A 19 -3.25 -0.94 5.37
CA MET A 19 -4.50 -0.49 4.75
C MET A 19 -4.78 0.98 5.01
N VAL A 20 -5.14 1.69 3.95
CA VAL A 20 -5.58 3.09 4.02
C VAL A 20 -7.00 3.20 3.45
N LYS A 21 -7.94 3.59 4.30
CA LYS A 21 -9.32 3.90 3.92
C LYS A 21 -9.54 5.40 4.08
N GLY A 22 -9.90 6.06 3.00
CA GLY A 22 -10.24 7.48 2.99
C GLY A 22 -11.46 7.77 2.11
N SER A 23 -11.49 8.98 1.58
CA SER A 23 -12.53 9.54 0.73
C SER A 23 -11.93 10.08 -0.58
N ALA A 24 -12.78 10.31 -1.59
CA ALA A 24 -12.33 10.71 -2.93
C ALA A 24 -11.62 12.08 -2.96
N SER A 25 -11.74 12.88 -1.89
CA SER A 25 -11.02 14.14 -1.69
C SER A 25 -9.64 13.97 -1.08
N ASP A 26 -9.31 12.79 -0.55
CA ASP A 26 -8.00 12.51 0.04
C ASP A 26 -7.01 12.11 -1.07
N THR A 27 -5.77 12.58 -0.95
CA THR A 27 -4.68 12.20 -1.84
C THR A 27 -3.59 11.50 -1.06
N LEU A 28 -3.19 10.33 -1.55
CA LEU A 28 -2.03 9.60 -1.09
C LEU A 28 -0.97 9.67 -2.19
N ASN A 29 0.07 10.46 -1.95
CA ASN A 29 1.17 10.62 -2.87
C ASN A 29 2.33 9.69 -2.48
N LEU A 30 2.67 8.76 -3.38
CA LEU A 30 3.77 7.82 -3.22
C LEU A 30 5.00 8.21 -4.06
N ASP A 31 5.00 9.40 -4.65
CA ASP A 31 6.18 9.96 -5.30
C ASP A 31 7.29 10.17 -4.26
N SER A 32 8.45 9.55 -4.48
CA SER A 32 9.65 9.71 -3.65
C SER A 32 9.44 9.43 -2.15
N THR A 33 8.98 8.22 -1.81
CA THR A 33 8.89 7.74 -0.41
C THR A 33 10.24 7.25 0.12
N HIS A 34 11.29 8.06 -0.02
CA HIS A 34 12.55 7.72 0.63
C HIS A 34 12.36 7.77 2.14
N ILE A 35 12.78 6.69 2.80
CA ILE A 35 12.77 6.58 4.26
C ILE A 35 14.18 6.20 4.68
N ASP A 36 14.76 6.97 5.61
CA ASP A 36 16.08 6.69 6.15
C ASP A 36 16.16 5.25 6.67
N ASN A 37 17.25 4.56 6.30
CA ASN A 37 17.52 3.15 6.65
C ASN A 37 16.55 2.12 6.04
N VAL A 38 15.72 2.51 5.07
CA VAL A 38 14.96 1.58 4.22
C VAL A 38 15.63 1.54 2.85
N ALA A 39 15.73 0.34 2.27
CA ALA A 39 16.26 0.18 0.93
C ALA A 39 15.46 1.02 -0.07
N ASN A 40 16.16 1.76 -0.94
CA ASN A 40 15.54 2.55 -2.00
C ASN A 40 14.69 1.65 -2.90
N GLY A 41 13.50 2.13 -3.24
CA GLY A 41 12.60 1.47 -4.15
C GLY A 41 11.50 2.42 -4.60
N GLU A 42 10.74 1.95 -5.58
CA GLU A 42 9.55 2.58 -6.10
C GLU A 42 8.32 1.76 -5.72
N TRP A 43 7.17 2.42 -5.66
CA TRP A 43 5.86 1.80 -5.52
C TRP A 43 5.33 1.42 -6.89
N SER A 44 4.83 0.20 -7.02
CA SER A 44 4.28 -0.27 -8.29
C SER A 44 3.02 0.49 -8.66
N ARG A 45 2.68 0.50 -9.96
CA ARG A 45 1.33 0.86 -10.40
C ARG A 45 0.30 -0.01 -9.66
N PRO A 46 -0.80 0.59 -9.17
CA PRO A 46 -1.78 -0.16 -8.41
C PRO A 46 -2.49 -1.19 -9.27
N VAL A 47 -2.68 -2.38 -8.73
CA VAL A 47 -3.55 -3.42 -9.27
C VAL A 47 -4.81 -3.53 -8.42
N GLU A 48 -5.91 -3.97 -9.01
CA GLU A 48 -7.14 -4.19 -8.26
C GLU A 48 -7.13 -5.57 -7.57
N SER A 49 -7.65 -5.64 -6.35
CA SER A 49 -7.78 -6.89 -5.59
C SER A 49 -8.99 -6.85 -4.66
N GLN A 50 -9.57 -8.02 -4.40
CA GLN A 50 -10.67 -8.16 -3.44
C GLN A 50 -10.12 -8.49 -2.05
N VAL A 51 -10.55 -7.73 -1.05
CA VAL A 51 -10.39 -8.04 0.37
C VAL A 51 -11.78 -8.15 0.97
N ASP A 52 -12.14 -9.33 1.46
CA ASP A 52 -13.47 -9.65 2.02
C ASP A 52 -14.64 -9.21 1.10
N GLY A 53 -14.48 -9.43 -0.21
CA GLY A 53 -15.49 -9.07 -1.23
C GLY A 53 -15.58 -7.58 -1.57
N VAL A 54 -14.71 -6.73 -0.99
CA VAL A 54 -14.60 -5.31 -1.33
C VAL A 54 -13.39 -5.08 -2.23
N MET A 55 -13.58 -4.32 -3.31
CA MET A 55 -12.50 -3.94 -4.21
C MET A 55 -11.58 -2.88 -3.59
N TYR A 56 -10.29 -3.15 -3.59
CA TYR A 56 -9.21 -2.25 -3.23
C TYR A 56 -8.20 -2.14 -4.38
N ARG A 57 -7.38 -1.10 -4.33
CA ARG A 57 -6.15 -1.02 -5.12
C ARG A 57 -4.97 -1.39 -4.24
N VAL A 58 -4.04 -2.15 -4.78
CA VAL A 58 -2.84 -2.62 -4.08
C VAL A 58 -1.62 -2.16 -4.85
N SER A 59 -0.69 -1.51 -4.15
CA SER A 59 0.62 -1.14 -4.67
C SER A 59 1.70 -1.79 -3.81
N GLU A 60 2.71 -2.39 -4.44
CA GLU A 60 3.82 -3.05 -3.75
C GLU A 60 5.09 -2.22 -3.89
N HIS A 61 5.81 -2.03 -2.79
CA HIS A 61 7.11 -1.38 -2.80
C HIS A 61 8.20 -2.37 -3.24
N SER A 62 8.92 -2.03 -4.31
CA SER A 62 9.87 -2.92 -4.99
C SER A 62 11.01 -3.48 -4.12
N ALA A 63 11.49 -2.72 -3.14
CA ALA A 63 12.63 -3.14 -2.30
C ALA A 63 12.21 -3.89 -1.03
N THR A 64 11.13 -3.46 -0.38
CA THR A 64 10.65 -4.04 0.89
C THR A 64 9.60 -5.11 0.70
N ARG A 65 9.00 -5.18 -0.49
CA ARG A 65 7.84 -6.02 -0.82
C ARG A 65 6.60 -5.75 0.04
N ALA A 66 6.56 -4.60 0.72
CA ALA A 66 5.41 -4.20 1.51
C ALA A 66 4.28 -3.76 0.58
N GLU A 67 3.04 -4.04 0.99
CA GLU A 67 1.85 -3.65 0.24
C GLU A 67 1.08 -2.56 0.92
N LEU A 68 0.59 -1.64 0.09
CA LEU A 68 -0.37 -0.62 0.48
C LEU A 68 -1.71 -0.93 -0.18
N ILE A 69 -2.69 -1.27 0.65
CA ILE A 69 -4.04 -1.63 0.23
C ILE A 69 -4.95 -0.43 0.47
N VAL A 70 -5.42 0.20 -0.62
CA VAL A 70 -6.08 1.50 -0.56
C VAL A 70 -7.47 1.49 -1.15
N ARG A 71 -8.39 2.22 -0.50
CA ARG A 71 -9.73 2.50 -1.02
C ARG A 71 -10.17 3.91 -0.65
N GLY A 72 -10.91 4.53 -1.56
CA GLY A 72 -11.50 5.84 -1.36
C GLY A 72 -10.57 6.99 -1.70
N VAL A 73 -9.25 6.85 -1.56
CA VAL A 73 -8.27 7.92 -1.84
C VAL A 73 -7.92 8.05 -3.33
N GLN A 74 -7.42 9.20 -3.77
CA GLN A 74 -6.66 9.33 -5.00
C GLN A 74 -5.22 8.87 -4.75
N LEU A 75 -4.69 7.99 -5.60
CA LEU A 75 -3.33 7.46 -5.44
C LEU A 75 -2.46 8.00 -6.57
N ILE A 76 -1.33 8.61 -6.21
CA ILE A 76 -0.32 9.09 -7.15
C ILE A 76 0.92 8.21 -6.99
N VAL A 77 1.41 7.68 -8.12
CA VAL A 77 2.62 6.85 -8.25
C VAL A 77 3.32 7.23 -9.56
N HIS A 78 4.64 7.26 -9.54
CA HIS A 78 5.49 7.48 -10.72
C HIS A 78 6.07 6.17 -11.26
#